data_AF-A0A7Y6AD91-F1
#
_entry.id   AF-A0A7Y6AD91-F1
#
_cell.length_a   1.000
_cell.length_b   1.000
_cell.length_c   1.000
_cell.angle_alpha   90.00
_cell.angle_beta   90.00
_cell.angle_gamma   90.00
#
_symmetry.space_group_name_H-M   'P 1'
#
loop_
_entity.id
_entity.type
_entity.pdbx_description
1 polymer ?
#
loop_
_entity_poly.entity_id
_entity_poly.type
_entity_poly.pdbx_seq_one_letter_code
_entity_poly.pdbx_strand_id
1 'polypeptide(L)'
;MPVIVSAVMFLYIVKVGGDFMHARMLLPALFFALLPVLLVPSGRMALPVAAIVLVWAMVCAIAMRVPYTGLSPDRIIADERTFYVDAMGVSHPTTAADYMKHYPRFPEAVRLAMLGNTHVMIYPWYDGFYYTALKPDDPAPYAVSWLNLGMSGAAMPLNGRSIDLLGLASPLAAHLELTGRGRPGHEKELDIAWLFAMYAPDHAVLPAGIDPLRVAQAKFTLTCGDENRGKLKELQDSVSEPMSWSRFWKNLTGSVERTTFRFPNDPAKAMQQVCGVTTLPPDYMKTMFTLDQKAPAGS
;
A
#
# COMPACT_ATOMS: atom_id res chain seq x y z
N MET A 1 -30.23 17.25 -8.06
CA MET A 1 -29.45 16.10 -7.56
C MET A 1 -27.96 16.38 -7.36
N PRO A 2 -27.20 17.02 -8.29
CA PRO A 2 -25.74 17.18 -8.14
C PRO A 2 -25.29 17.88 -6.85
N VAL A 3 -25.99 18.94 -6.43
CA VAL A 3 -25.67 19.68 -5.19
C VAL A 3 -25.85 18.81 -3.94
N ILE A 4 -26.86 17.94 -3.90
CA ILE A 4 -27.09 17.03 -2.78
C ILE A 4 -25.97 15.99 -2.74
N VAL A 5 -25.59 15.42 -3.89
CA VAL A 5 -24.46 14.48 -3.99
C VAL A 5 -23.17 15.15 -3.52
N SER A 6 -22.90 16.38 -3.95
CA SER A 6 -21.78 17.18 -3.47
C SER A 6 -21.78 17.33 -1.95
N ALA A 7 -22.90 17.73 -1.35
CA ALA A 7 -23.00 17.93 0.09
C ALA A 7 -22.75 16.63 0.87
N VAL A 8 -23.34 15.52 0.41
CA VAL A 8 -23.14 14.20 1.02
C VAL A 8 -21.68 13.76 0.91
N MET A 9 -21.06 13.89 -0.27
CA MET A 9 -19.64 13.56 -0.47
C MET A 9 -18.74 14.43 0.40
N PHE A 10 -18.99 15.73 0.46
CA PHE A 10 -18.24 16.66 1.31
C PHE A 10 -18.30 16.25 2.78
N LEU A 11 -19.51 16.02 3.31
CA LEU A 11 -19.69 15.58 4.70
C LEU A 11 -19.04 14.23 4.97
N TYR A 12 -19.13 13.30 4.02
CA TYR A 12 -18.47 12.00 4.10
C TYR A 12 -16.95 12.14 4.20
N ILE A 13 -16.32 12.95 3.34
CA ILE A 13 -14.87 13.19 3.34
C ILE A 13 -14.42 13.85 4.65
N VAL A 14 -15.15 14.85 5.13
CA VAL A 14 -14.85 15.50 6.42
C VAL A 14 -14.98 14.50 7.58
N LYS A 15 -15.95 13.58 7.51
CA LYS A 15 -16.19 12.59 8.55
C LYS A 15 -15.17 11.45 8.55
N VAL A 16 -14.84 10.90 7.39
CA VAL A 16 -13.92 9.76 7.24
C VAL A 16 -12.46 10.22 7.37
N GLY A 17 -12.19 11.46 6.98
CA GLY A 17 -10.85 12.00 6.90
C GLY A 17 -10.39 12.08 5.46
N GLY A 18 -9.55 13.08 5.19
CA GLY A 18 -8.92 13.26 3.89
C GLY A 18 -7.68 12.39 3.74
N ASP A 19 -6.73 12.92 2.99
CA ASP A 19 -5.49 12.26 2.64
C ASP A 19 -4.30 13.15 3.03
N PHE A 20 -3.08 12.67 2.89
CA PHE A 20 -1.87 13.45 3.15
C PHE A 20 -1.65 14.57 2.11
N MET A 21 -2.48 14.65 1.05
CA MET A 21 -2.44 15.75 0.08
C MET A 21 -3.61 16.72 0.33
N HIS A 22 -3.33 18.01 0.21
CA HIS A 22 -4.31 19.07 0.42
C HIS A 22 -5.56 18.93 -0.44
N ALA A 23 -6.71 18.81 0.22
CA ALA A 23 -8.06 18.91 -0.35
C ALA A 23 -8.34 18.07 -1.61
N ARG A 24 -7.47 17.13 -1.99
CA ARG A 24 -7.61 16.36 -3.25
C ARG A 24 -8.90 15.54 -3.28
N MET A 25 -9.29 15.03 -2.11
CA MET A 25 -10.51 14.23 -1.98
C MET A 25 -11.78 15.07 -2.15
N LEU A 26 -11.71 16.40 -2.01
CA LEU A 26 -12.86 17.30 -2.21
C LEU A 26 -13.13 17.60 -3.69
N LEU A 27 -12.23 17.23 -4.62
CA LEU A 27 -12.39 17.51 -6.04
C LEU A 27 -13.71 16.98 -6.63
N PRO A 28 -14.14 15.73 -6.38
CA PRO A 28 -15.42 15.25 -6.89
C PRO A 28 -16.61 16.03 -6.30
N ALA A 29 -16.58 16.35 -4.99
CA ALA A 29 -17.63 17.14 -4.36
C ALA A 29 -17.73 18.53 -5.01
N LEU A 30 -16.58 19.21 -5.18
CA LEU A 30 -16.52 20.50 -5.88
C LEU A 30 -17.05 20.40 -7.31
N PHE A 31 -16.67 19.36 -8.06
CA PHE A 31 -17.16 19.14 -9.41
C PHE A 31 -18.69 19.02 -9.45
N PHE A 32 -19.29 18.19 -8.57
CA PHE A 32 -20.73 18.05 -8.47
C PHE A 32 -21.45 19.33 -8.03
N ALA A 33 -20.81 20.16 -7.19
CA ALA A 33 -21.33 21.48 -6.83
C ALA A 33 -21.36 22.44 -8.03
N LEU A 34 -20.37 22.35 -8.92
CA LEU A 34 -20.23 23.21 -10.09
C LEU A 34 -21.06 22.74 -11.30
N LEU A 35 -21.44 21.47 -11.39
CA LEU A 35 -22.23 20.94 -12.52
C LEU A 35 -23.48 21.78 -12.89
N PRO A 36 -24.32 22.23 -11.95
CA PRO A 36 -25.46 23.07 -12.28
C PRO A 36 -25.07 24.38 -12.97
N VAL A 37 -23.93 24.97 -12.59
CA VAL A 37 -23.37 26.19 -13.19
C VAL A 37 -22.85 25.90 -14.60
N LEU A 38 -22.14 24.78 -14.79
CA LEU A 38 -21.57 24.37 -16.06
C LEU A 38 -22.63 24.00 -17.12
N LEU A 39 -23.84 23.65 -16.66
CA LEU A 39 -24.98 23.31 -17.52
C LEU A 39 -25.93 24.50 -17.76
N VAL A 40 -25.69 25.67 -17.16
CA VAL A 40 -26.47 26.87 -17.47
C VAL A 40 -26.16 27.28 -18.91
N PRO A 41 -27.15 27.30 -19.83
CA PRO A 41 -26.93 27.79 -21.18
C PRO A 41 -26.44 29.24 -21.14
N SER A 42 -25.63 29.65 -22.11
CA SER A 42 -25.01 30.98 -22.20
C SER A 42 -26.08 32.09 -22.26
N GLY A 43 -26.56 32.53 -21.10
CA GLY A 43 -27.54 33.59 -20.93
C GLY A 43 -26.98 34.72 -20.08
N ARG A 44 -27.83 35.71 -19.78
CA ARG A 44 -27.48 36.91 -18.99
C ARG A 44 -26.82 36.63 -17.62
N MET A 45 -27.00 35.43 -17.06
CA MET A 45 -26.40 35.02 -15.79
C MET A 45 -25.02 34.34 -15.92
N ALA A 46 -24.60 33.95 -17.13
CA ALA A 46 -23.34 33.24 -17.31
C ALA A 46 -22.12 34.13 -17.00
N LEU A 47 -22.13 35.38 -17.47
CA LEU A 47 -21.07 36.37 -17.24
C LEU A 47 -20.82 36.66 -15.75
N PRO A 48 -21.83 37.03 -14.93
CA PRO A 48 -21.59 37.30 -13.51
C PRO A 48 -21.13 36.05 -12.76
N VAL A 49 -21.65 34.86 -13.09
CA VAL A 49 -21.22 33.62 -12.44
C VAL A 49 -19.78 33.26 -12.82
N ALA A 50 -19.41 33.36 -14.09
CA ALA A 50 -18.04 33.16 -14.55
C ALA A 50 -17.07 34.15 -13.89
N ALA A 51 -17.47 35.43 -13.76
CA ALA A 51 -16.67 36.44 -13.07
C ALA A 51 -16.44 36.08 -11.60
N ILE A 52 -17.47 35.62 -10.89
CA ILE A 52 -17.34 35.15 -9.49
C ILE A 52 -16.37 33.96 -9.41
N VAL A 53 -16.52 32.96 -10.29
CA VAL A 53 -15.63 31.79 -10.32
C VAL A 53 -14.19 32.20 -10.63
N LEU A 54 -13.97 33.13 -11.55
CA LEU A 54 -12.63 33.65 -11.88
C LEU A 54 -12.02 34.41 -10.71
N VAL A 55 -12.78 35.29 -10.04
CA VAL A 55 -12.31 36.00 -8.84
C VAL A 55 -11.96 35.00 -7.74
N TRP A 56 -12.81 34.00 -7.50
CA TRP A 56 -12.53 32.95 -6.53
C TRP A 56 -11.28 32.14 -6.89
N ALA A 57 -11.12 31.76 -8.16
CA ALA A 57 -9.93 31.05 -8.64
C ALA A 57 -8.65 31.89 -8.44
N MET A 58 -8.71 33.21 -8.67
CA MET A 58 -7.61 34.12 -8.41
C MET A 58 -7.28 34.23 -6.91
N VAL A 59 -8.29 34.33 -6.04
CA VAL A 59 -8.10 34.29 -4.58
C VAL A 59 -7.45 32.98 -4.16
N CYS A 60 -7.91 31.84 -4.68
CA CYS A 60 -7.29 30.55 -4.40
C CYS A 60 -5.84 30.50 -4.89
N ALA A 61 -5.56 31.00 -6.08
CA ALA A 61 -4.25 30.97 -6.70
C ALA A 61 -3.23 31.91 -6.02
N ILE A 62 -3.68 32.98 -5.37
CA ILE A 62 -2.79 33.99 -4.76
C ILE A 62 -2.72 33.83 -3.24
N ALA A 63 -3.86 33.71 -2.56
CA ALA A 63 -3.95 33.81 -1.10
C ALA A 63 -4.09 32.45 -0.39
N MET A 64 -4.63 31.42 -1.06
CA MET A 64 -4.91 30.12 -0.44
C MET A 64 -3.85 29.06 -0.78
N ARG A 65 -2.65 29.47 -1.20
CA ARG A 65 -1.53 28.55 -1.37
C ARG A 65 -1.03 28.06 -0.02
N VAL A 66 -0.53 26.84 -0.02
CA VAL A 66 0.07 26.22 1.16
C VAL A 66 1.36 26.97 1.51
N PRO A 67 1.64 27.26 2.80
CA PRO A 67 2.76 28.11 3.19
C PRO A 67 4.10 27.35 3.26
N TYR A 68 4.20 26.17 2.63
CA TYR A 68 5.37 25.30 2.70
C TYR A 68 5.57 24.55 1.39
N THR A 69 6.78 24.01 1.19
CA THR A 69 7.18 23.22 0.03
C THR A 69 7.51 21.80 0.44
N GLY A 70 7.06 20.81 -0.33
CA GLY A 70 7.32 19.40 -0.05
C GLY A 70 6.50 18.87 1.12
N LEU A 71 7.00 18.98 2.35
CA LEU A 71 6.32 18.49 3.55
C LEU A 71 5.99 19.64 4.50
N SER A 72 4.84 19.56 5.16
CA SER A 72 4.48 20.46 6.26
C SER A 72 5.47 20.33 7.43
N PRO A 73 5.54 21.33 8.34
CA PRO A 73 6.42 21.26 9.51
C PRO A 73 6.21 20.03 10.40
N ASP A 74 4.97 19.56 10.52
CA ASP A 74 4.60 18.32 11.23
C ASP A 74 4.76 17.04 10.38
N ARG A 75 5.11 17.18 9.09
CA ARG A 75 5.28 16.12 8.09
C ARG A 75 4.03 15.26 7.85
N ILE A 76 2.86 15.76 8.22
CA ILE A 76 1.58 15.05 8.08
C ILE A 76 0.95 15.31 6.70
N ILE A 77 1.11 16.52 6.17
CA ILE A 77 0.55 16.92 4.87
C ILE A 77 1.69 17.27 3.91
N ALA A 78 1.53 16.89 2.65
CA ALA A 78 2.53 17.06 1.62
C ALA A 78 2.00 17.91 0.46
N ASP A 79 2.83 18.85 0.01
CA ASP A 79 2.81 19.37 -1.35
C ASP A 79 3.62 18.40 -2.23
N GLU A 80 2.96 17.34 -2.66
CA GLU A 80 3.58 16.23 -3.40
C GLU A 80 4.13 16.67 -4.76
N ARG A 81 3.56 17.70 -5.38
CA ARG A 81 4.11 18.22 -6.63
C ARG A 81 5.52 18.74 -6.39
N THR A 82 5.69 19.63 -5.41
CA THR A 82 7.01 20.19 -5.11
C THR A 82 7.96 19.12 -4.57
N PHE A 83 7.48 18.20 -3.74
CA PHE A 83 8.27 17.04 -3.28
C PHE A 83 8.90 16.26 -4.43
N TYR A 84 8.12 15.89 -5.45
CA TYR A 84 8.64 15.12 -6.60
C TYR A 84 9.49 15.95 -7.55
N VAL A 85 9.16 17.24 -7.75
CA VAL A 85 10.00 18.16 -8.53
C VAL A 85 11.39 18.26 -7.90
N ASP A 86 11.46 18.43 -6.59
CA ASP A 86 12.71 18.53 -5.84
C ASP A 86 13.47 17.19 -5.83
N ALA A 87 12.76 16.07 -5.61
CA ALA A 87 13.37 14.75 -5.57
C ALA A 87 13.97 14.30 -6.92
N MET A 88 13.34 14.68 -8.04
CA MET A 88 13.77 14.28 -9.38
C MET A 88 14.59 15.34 -10.12
N GLY A 89 14.56 16.60 -9.68
CA GLY A 89 15.16 17.72 -10.42
C GLY A 89 14.47 17.99 -11.77
N VAL A 90 13.22 17.57 -11.94
CA VAL A 90 12.42 17.74 -13.16
C VAL A 90 11.26 18.67 -12.86
N SER A 91 11.06 19.71 -13.68
CA SER A 91 10.06 20.75 -13.42
C SER A 91 8.59 20.28 -13.57
N HIS A 92 8.36 19.27 -14.40
CA HIS A 92 7.02 18.74 -14.72
C HIS A 92 7.03 17.21 -14.88
N PRO A 93 7.34 16.44 -13.81
CA PRO A 93 7.41 14.99 -13.88
C PRO A 93 6.00 14.41 -13.89
N THR A 94 5.43 14.29 -15.08
CA THR A 94 4.01 13.92 -15.28
C THR A 94 3.85 12.56 -15.95
N THR A 95 4.96 11.94 -16.35
CA THR A 95 4.98 10.63 -16.99
C THR A 95 5.67 9.59 -16.12
N ALA A 96 5.26 8.32 -16.19
CA ALA A 96 5.96 7.23 -15.51
C ALA A 96 7.44 7.14 -15.93
N ALA A 97 7.76 7.50 -17.18
CA ALA A 97 9.11 7.54 -17.70
C ALA A 97 9.99 8.57 -16.96
N ASP A 98 9.45 9.73 -16.58
CA ASP A 98 10.18 10.72 -15.78
C ASP A 98 10.59 10.12 -14.43
N TYR A 99 9.66 9.43 -13.76
CA TYR A 99 9.93 8.77 -12.48
C TYR A 99 10.96 7.65 -12.61
N MET A 100 10.87 6.81 -13.65
CA MET A 100 11.85 5.73 -13.86
C MET A 100 13.24 6.24 -14.22
N LYS A 101 13.33 7.40 -14.87
CA LYS A 101 14.60 7.99 -15.30
C LYS A 101 15.27 8.83 -14.22
N HIS A 102 14.49 9.54 -13.42
CA HIS A 102 14.99 10.60 -12.54
C HIS A 102 14.81 10.32 -11.05
N TYR A 103 13.91 9.40 -10.66
CA TYR A 103 13.71 9.12 -9.24
C TYR A 103 14.96 8.46 -8.64
N PRO A 104 15.48 8.97 -7.51
CA PRO A 104 16.77 8.53 -7.01
C PRO A 104 16.73 7.09 -6.49
N ARG A 105 17.76 6.31 -6.82
CA ARG A 105 18.08 4.95 -6.34
C ARG A 105 17.08 3.85 -6.73
N PHE A 106 15.77 4.05 -6.54
CA PHE A 106 14.77 2.99 -6.68
C PHE A 106 14.73 2.32 -8.07
N PRO A 107 14.56 3.04 -9.19
CA PRO A 107 14.49 2.40 -10.51
C PRO A 107 15.76 1.61 -10.84
N GLU A 108 16.92 2.16 -10.47
CA GLU A 108 18.21 1.52 -10.69
C GLU A 108 18.39 0.26 -9.85
N ALA A 109 17.98 0.28 -8.57
CA ALA A 109 18.02 -0.88 -7.69
C ALA A 109 17.20 -2.05 -8.24
N VAL A 110 15.97 -1.77 -8.71
CA VAL A 110 15.11 -2.79 -9.33
C VAL A 110 15.75 -3.35 -10.60
N ARG A 111 16.25 -2.47 -11.47
CA ARG A 111 16.92 -2.87 -12.72
C ARG A 111 18.14 -3.76 -12.46
N LEU A 112 19.01 -3.38 -11.53
CA LEU A 112 20.20 -4.16 -11.17
C LEU A 112 19.84 -5.51 -10.56
N ALA A 113 18.83 -5.56 -9.69
CA ALA A 113 18.36 -6.80 -9.10
C ALA A 113 17.85 -7.79 -10.17
N MET A 114 17.11 -7.31 -11.17
CA MET A 114 16.60 -8.14 -12.27
C MET A 114 17.69 -8.60 -13.25
N LEU A 115 18.78 -7.86 -13.40
CA LEU A 115 19.91 -8.29 -14.24
C LEU A 115 20.73 -9.41 -13.59
N GLY A 116 20.83 -9.40 -12.26
CA GLY A 116 21.63 -10.36 -11.51
C GLY A 116 20.88 -11.61 -11.04
N ASN A 117 19.55 -11.63 -11.14
CA ASN A 117 18.72 -12.67 -10.54
C ASN A 117 17.54 -13.03 -11.44
N THR A 118 17.12 -14.30 -11.43
CA THR A 118 15.94 -14.77 -12.16
C THR A 118 14.69 -14.87 -11.29
N HIS A 119 14.86 -14.84 -9.96
CA HIS A 119 13.78 -15.03 -8.99
C HIS A 119 14.09 -14.29 -7.67
N VAL A 120 13.66 -13.03 -7.54
CA VAL A 120 14.12 -12.14 -6.45
C VAL A 120 13.01 -11.25 -5.86
N MET A 121 13.05 -11.10 -4.54
CA MET A 121 12.31 -10.10 -3.80
C MET A 121 13.22 -8.90 -3.50
N ILE A 122 12.72 -7.70 -3.82
CA ILE A 122 13.41 -6.42 -3.66
C ILE A 122 12.62 -5.56 -2.69
N TYR A 123 13.26 -5.03 -1.65
CA TYR A 123 12.59 -4.11 -0.73
C TYR A 123 13.56 -3.07 -0.15
N PRO A 124 13.05 -1.92 0.32
CA PRO A 124 13.87 -0.85 0.88
C PRO A 124 14.43 -1.27 2.23
N TRP A 125 15.72 -1.01 2.45
CA TRP A 125 16.37 -1.34 3.71
C TRP A 125 17.38 -0.27 4.09
N TYR A 126 17.12 0.42 5.21
CA TYR A 126 17.86 1.61 5.63
C TYR A 126 18.04 2.61 4.47
N ASP A 127 19.29 2.94 4.10
CA ASP A 127 19.62 3.89 3.04
C ASP A 127 19.67 3.28 1.63
N GLY A 128 19.31 1.99 1.48
CA GLY A 128 19.42 1.27 0.22
C GLY A 128 18.32 0.24 0.02
N PHE A 129 18.70 -0.87 -0.61
CA PHE A 129 17.81 -1.97 -0.96
C PHE A 129 18.44 -3.28 -0.54
N TYR A 130 17.60 -4.20 -0.09
CA TYR A 130 18.00 -5.56 0.14
C TYR A 130 17.32 -6.46 -0.89
N TYR A 131 18.09 -7.42 -1.38
CA TYR A 131 17.65 -8.39 -2.37
C TYR A 131 17.74 -9.77 -1.72
N THR A 132 16.67 -10.52 -1.81
CA THR A 132 16.63 -11.89 -1.29
C THR A 132 15.87 -12.78 -2.26
N ALA A 133 16.08 -14.09 -2.17
CA ALA A 133 15.33 -15.04 -2.98
C ALA A 133 13.82 -14.85 -2.71
N LEU A 134 13.04 -14.88 -3.79
CA LEU A 134 11.59 -14.99 -3.70
C LEU A 134 11.22 -16.48 -3.53
N LYS A 135 10.06 -16.77 -2.93
CA LYS A 135 9.58 -18.14 -2.74
C LYS A 135 9.52 -18.90 -4.08
N PRO A 136 10.09 -20.13 -4.18
CA PRO A 136 10.21 -20.83 -5.47
C PRO A 136 8.88 -21.10 -6.19
N ASP A 137 7.77 -21.12 -5.45
CA ASP A 137 6.41 -21.34 -5.94
C ASP A 137 5.65 -20.03 -6.26
N ASP A 138 6.23 -18.84 -6.04
CA ASP A 138 5.59 -17.60 -6.52
C ASP A 138 5.63 -17.59 -8.06
N PRO A 139 4.47 -17.42 -8.74
CA PRO A 139 4.44 -17.38 -10.20
C PRO A 139 5.14 -16.14 -10.78
N ALA A 140 5.32 -15.08 -9.99
CA ALA A 140 6.05 -13.90 -10.42
C ALA A 140 7.56 -14.12 -10.27
N PRO A 141 8.40 -13.87 -11.30
CA PRO A 141 9.85 -13.97 -11.16
C PRO A 141 10.45 -12.85 -10.31
N TYR A 142 9.71 -11.76 -10.10
CA TYR A 142 10.21 -10.60 -9.39
C TYR A 142 9.10 -10.08 -8.50
N ALA A 143 9.43 -9.71 -7.26
CA ALA A 143 8.51 -9.01 -6.38
C ALA A 143 9.19 -7.78 -5.76
N VAL A 144 8.61 -6.60 -5.92
CA VAL A 144 9.17 -5.34 -5.40
C VAL A 144 8.22 -4.70 -4.39
N SER A 145 8.74 -4.36 -3.22
CA SER A 145 8.06 -3.47 -2.28
C SER A 145 8.58 -2.05 -2.44
N TRP A 146 7.67 -1.10 -2.67
CA TRP A 146 7.98 0.33 -2.64
C TRP A 146 6.72 1.11 -2.30
N LEU A 147 6.86 2.19 -1.52
CA LEU A 147 5.73 2.97 -0.99
C LEU A 147 4.87 3.56 -2.12
N ASN A 148 5.48 3.93 -3.24
CA ASN A 148 4.77 4.44 -4.41
C ASN A 148 4.41 3.30 -5.37
N LEU A 149 3.20 2.73 -5.24
CA LEU A 149 2.74 1.63 -6.08
C LEU A 149 2.83 1.89 -7.59
N GLY A 150 2.62 3.14 -8.03
CA GLY A 150 2.78 3.51 -9.44
C GLY A 150 4.21 3.34 -9.94
N MET A 151 5.22 3.64 -9.10
CA MET A 151 6.62 3.41 -9.43
C MET A 151 6.97 1.92 -9.37
N SER A 152 6.46 1.18 -8.38
CA SER A 152 6.59 -0.28 -8.31
C SER A 152 6.09 -0.95 -9.58
N GLY A 153 4.89 -0.57 -10.04
CA GLY A 153 4.31 -1.11 -11.27
C GLY A 153 5.08 -0.71 -12.53
N ALA A 154 5.57 0.53 -12.60
CA ALA A 154 6.35 1.01 -13.75
C ALA A 154 7.77 0.39 -13.84
N ALA A 155 8.35 -0.02 -12.71
CA ALA A 155 9.68 -0.60 -12.65
C ALA A 155 9.73 -2.10 -13.00
N MET A 156 8.56 -2.75 -13.11
CA MET A 156 8.45 -4.20 -13.17
C MET A 156 7.90 -4.68 -14.53
N PRO A 157 8.25 -5.90 -14.97
CA PRO A 157 7.61 -6.52 -16.13
C PRO A 157 6.15 -6.88 -15.79
N LEU A 158 5.33 -7.17 -16.81
CA LEU A 158 3.90 -7.46 -16.64
C LEU A 158 3.59 -8.70 -15.79
N ASN A 159 4.55 -9.62 -15.69
CA ASN A 159 4.45 -10.80 -14.82
C ASN A 159 5.12 -10.61 -13.45
N GLY A 160 5.60 -9.40 -13.15
CA GLY A 160 6.16 -9.02 -11.86
C GLY A 160 5.09 -8.71 -10.82
N ARG A 161 5.47 -8.74 -9.54
CA ARG A 161 4.60 -8.43 -8.41
C ARG A 161 5.00 -7.11 -7.76
N SER A 162 4.05 -6.19 -7.63
CA SER A 162 4.17 -5.02 -6.76
C SER A 162 3.60 -5.36 -5.38
N ILE A 163 4.41 -5.25 -4.34
CA ILE A 163 4.02 -5.50 -2.96
C ILE A 163 3.69 -4.17 -2.29
N ASP A 164 2.50 -4.10 -1.70
CA ASP A 164 2.02 -2.95 -0.95
C ASP A 164 2.10 -3.21 0.56
N LEU A 165 2.85 -2.37 1.26
CA LEU A 165 2.96 -2.42 2.72
C LEU A 165 2.05 -1.43 3.44
N LEU A 166 1.43 -0.48 2.72
CA LEU A 166 0.61 0.58 3.32
C LEU A 166 -0.89 0.28 3.32
N GLY A 167 -1.31 -0.83 2.72
CA GLY A 167 -2.70 -1.29 2.74
C GLY A 167 -3.63 -0.57 1.76
N LEU A 168 -3.08 0.00 0.69
CA LEU A 168 -3.82 0.51 -0.46
C LEU A 168 -4.39 -0.62 -1.33
N ALA A 169 -3.57 -1.62 -1.64
CA ALA A 169 -3.89 -2.78 -2.47
C ALA A 169 -3.71 -4.11 -1.72
N SER A 170 -2.92 -4.13 -0.64
CA SER A 170 -2.69 -5.34 0.15
C SER A 170 -3.89 -5.67 1.05
N PRO A 171 -4.55 -6.84 0.85
CA PRO A 171 -5.66 -7.26 1.72
C PRO A 171 -5.19 -7.42 3.16
N LEU A 172 -3.97 -7.91 3.39
CA LEU A 172 -3.43 -8.10 4.73
C LEU A 172 -3.24 -6.75 5.45
N ALA A 173 -2.51 -5.82 4.83
CA ALA A 173 -2.21 -4.52 5.42
C ALA A 173 -3.47 -3.65 5.64
N ALA A 174 -4.47 -3.75 4.75
CA ALA A 174 -5.74 -3.04 4.90
C ALA A 174 -6.51 -3.41 6.19
N HIS A 175 -6.32 -4.63 6.69
CA HIS A 175 -7.02 -5.16 7.88
C HIS A 175 -6.20 -5.01 9.17
N LEU A 176 -5.07 -4.32 9.14
CA LEU A 176 -4.34 -3.99 10.36
C LEU A 176 -5.18 -3.13 11.30
N GLU A 177 -5.08 -3.42 12.59
CA GLU A 177 -5.53 -2.52 13.66
C GLU A 177 -4.72 -1.22 13.62
N LEU A 178 -5.42 -0.10 13.79
CA LEU A 178 -4.78 1.19 13.89
C LEU A 178 -4.26 1.37 15.32
N THR A 179 -2.93 1.42 15.48
CA THR A 179 -2.29 1.55 16.79
C THR A 179 -2.01 3.00 17.19
N GLY A 180 -1.95 3.91 16.22
CA GLY A 180 -1.71 5.33 16.44
C GLY A 180 -2.13 6.16 15.24
N ARG A 181 -2.33 7.46 15.46
CA ARG A 181 -2.59 8.42 14.39
C ARG A 181 -1.27 9.03 13.91
N GLY A 182 -1.17 9.24 12.61
CA GLY A 182 0.02 9.79 11.97
C GLY A 182 -0.32 10.43 10.63
N ARG A 183 0.57 10.26 9.66
CA ARG A 183 0.34 10.74 8.28
C ARG A 183 -0.85 9.98 7.68
N PRO A 184 -1.94 10.69 7.28
CA PRO A 184 -3.11 10.03 6.68
C PRO A 184 -2.70 9.17 5.49
N GLY A 185 -3.34 8.01 5.34
CA GLY A 185 -3.02 7.04 4.29
C GLY A 185 -1.72 6.24 4.52
N HIS A 186 -0.96 6.51 5.59
CA HIS A 186 0.29 5.81 5.93
C HIS A 186 0.30 5.28 7.37
N GLU A 187 -0.86 5.23 8.03
CA GLU A 187 -0.96 4.85 9.45
C GLU A 187 -0.96 3.32 9.67
N LYS A 188 -1.08 2.55 8.58
CA LYS A 188 -1.11 1.08 8.58
C LYS A 188 0.02 0.55 7.72
N GLU A 189 1.23 0.65 8.24
CA GLU A 189 2.40 0.05 7.60
C GLU A 189 2.61 -1.37 8.15
N LEU A 190 2.61 -2.36 7.26
CA LEU A 190 2.78 -3.75 7.61
C LEU A 190 4.20 -4.03 8.13
N ASP A 191 4.31 -4.71 9.27
CA ASP A 191 5.61 -5.10 9.83
C ASP A 191 6.38 -5.97 8.82
N ILE A 192 7.67 -5.68 8.65
CA ILE A 192 8.54 -6.32 7.67
C ILE A 192 8.57 -7.86 7.83
N ALA A 193 8.31 -8.38 9.04
CA ALA A 193 8.20 -9.81 9.27
C ALA A 193 7.11 -10.47 8.41
N TRP A 194 5.99 -9.77 8.14
CA TRP A 194 4.94 -10.27 7.26
C TRP A 194 5.36 -10.31 5.79
N LEU A 195 6.16 -9.33 5.33
CA LEU A 195 6.71 -9.33 3.98
C LEU A 195 7.52 -10.61 3.75
N PHE A 196 8.46 -10.90 4.65
CA PHE A 196 9.28 -12.11 4.60
C PHE A 196 8.45 -13.38 4.79
N ALA A 197 7.43 -13.34 5.65
CA ALA A 197 6.54 -14.48 5.83
C ALA A 197 5.79 -14.85 4.55
N MET A 198 5.30 -13.86 3.82
CA MET A 198 4.51 -14.06 2.60
C MET A 198 5.38 -14.43 1.41
N TYR A 199 6.55 -13.80 1.23
CA TYR A 199 7.27 -13.83 -0.04
C TYR A 199 8.67 -14.43 0.02
N ALA A 200 9.30 -14.54 1.18
CA ALA A 200 10.64 -15.13 1.27
C ALA A 200 10.59 -16.65 1.53
N PRO A 201 11.53 -17.43 0.95
CA PRO A 201 11.73 -18.84 1.30
C PRO A 201 11.91 -19.04 2.81
N ASP A 202 11.69 -20.27 3.28
CA ASP A 202 11.86 -20.60 4.71
C ASP A 202 13.28 -20.43 5.22
N HIS A 203 14.27 -20.67 4.37
CA HIS A 203 15.69 -20.54 4.64
C HIS A 203 16.28 -19.24 4.08
N ALA A 204 15.45 -18.22 3.81
CA ALA A 204 15.94 -16.96 3.30
C ALA A 204 16.84 -16.28 4.34
N VAL A 205 18.02 -15.83 3.90
CA VAL A 205 18.87 -14.98 4.74
C VAL A 205 18.10 -13.69 5.00
N LEU A 206 17.85 -13.41 6.27
CA LEU A 206 17.19 -12.18 6.71
C LEU A 206 18.25 -11.07 6.85
N PRO A 207 17.90 -9.82 6.51
CA PRO A 207 18.77 -8.69 6.80
C PRO A 207 18.99 -8.54 8.33
N ALA A 208 20.14 -7.98 8.69
CA ALA A 208 20.48 -7.72 10.09
C ALA A 208 19.45 -6.79 10.74
N GLY A 209 18.85 -7.23 11.86
CA GLY A 209 17.83 -6.48 12.59
C GLY A 209 16.41 -7.01 12.43
N ILE A 210 16.16 -7.92 11.49
CA ILE A 210 14.91 -8.69 11.44
C ILE A 210 15.06 -9.93 12.32
N ASP A 211 14.14 -10.11 13.25
CA ASP A 211 14.09 -11.29 14.13
C ASP A 211 13.46 -12.49 13.38
N PRO A 212 14.21 -13.60 13.18
CA PRO A 212 13.67 -14.81 12.57
C PRO A 212 12.44 -15.38 13.28
N LEU A 213 12.35 -15.21 14.61
CA LEU A 213 11.21 -15.69 15.37
C LEU A 213 9.93 -14.92 15.00
N ARG A 214 10.01 -13.61 14.77
CA ARG A 214 8.87 -12.80 14.31
C ARG A 214 8.41 -13.21 12.92
N VAL A 215 9.34 -13.52 12.02
CA VAL A 215 9.02 -14.06 10.69
C VAL A 215 8.31 -15.41 10.82
N ALA A 216 8.81 -16.31 11.66
CA ALA A 216 8.18 -17.61 11.90
C ALA A 216 6.77 -17.47 12.52
N GLN A 217 6.59 -16.54 13.46
CA GLN A 217 5.28 -16.21 14.03
C GLN A 217 4.32 -15.66 12.96
N ALA A 218 4.78 -14.75 12.09
CA ALA A 218 3.97 -14.24 10.99
C ALA A 218 3.59 -15.36 10.01
N LYS A 219 4.54 -16.21 9.61
CA LYS A 219 4.29 -17.39 8.75
C LYS A 219 3.24 -18.31 9.34
N PHE A 220 3.39 -18.67 10.62
CA PHE A 220 2.42 -19.49 11.32
C PHE A 220 1.05 -18.81 11.35
N THR A 221 1.00 -17.51 11.66
CA THR A 221 -0.26 -16.76 11.84
C THR A 221 -1.06 -16.62 10.55
N LEU A 222 -0.40 -16.60 9.38
CA LEU A 222 -1.08 -16.56 8.07
C LEU A 222 -2.02 -17.75 7.86
N THR A 223 -1.74 -18.91 8.47
CA THR A 223 -2.50 -20.16 8.32
C THR A 223 -2.93 -20.80 9.65
N CYS A 224 -2.57 -20.21 10.79
CA CYS A 224 -2.65 -20.83 12.11
C CYS A 224 -2.05 -22.25 12.17
N GLY A 225 -1.02 -22.51 11.38
CA GLY A 225 -0.34 -23.81 11.29
C GLY A 225 -1.04 -24.87 10.43
N ASP A 226 -2.16 -24.55 9.77
CA ASP A 226 -2.87 -25.44 8.84
C ASP A 226 -3.24 -24.65 7.57
N GLU A 227 -2.70 -25.07 6.42
CA GLU A 227 -2.90 -24.40 5.12
C GLU A 227 -4.38 -24.24 4.71
N ASN A 228 -5.30 -24.98 5.35
CA ASN A 228 -6.73 -24.93 5.05
C ASN A 228 -7.55 -24.19 6.11
N ARG A 229 -6.92 -23.50 7.07
CA ARG A 229 -7.64 -22.85 8.19
C ARG A 229 -7.12 -21.45 8.50
N GLY A 230 -7.97 -20.70 9.21
CA GLY A 230 -7.63 -19.39 9.77
C GLY A 230 -8.30 -18.22 9.05
N LYS A 231 -8.63 -17.16 9.81
CA LYS A 231 -9.28 -15.96 9.28
C LYS A 231 -8.40 -15.21 8.28
N LEU A 232 -7.08 -15.20 8.50
CA LEU A 232 -6.13 -14.59 7.59
C LEU A 232 -5.94 -15.40 6.31
N LYS A 233 -5.99 -16.72 6.39
CA LYS A 233 -5.99 -17.59 5.20
C LYS A 233 -7.23 -17.36 4.35
N GLU A 234 -8.42 -17.40 4.96
CA GLU A 234 -9.67 -17.13 4.24
C GLU A 234 -9.72 -15.70 3.66
N LEU A 235 -9.15 -14.70 4.34
CA LEU A 235 -9.02 -13.35 3.79
C LEU A 235 -8.16 -13.33 2.52
N GLN A 236 -7.02 -14.02 2.53
CA GLN A 236 -6.15 -14.13 1.35
C GLN A 236 -6.84 -14.91 0.22
N ASP A 237 -7.44 -16.06 0.54
CA ASP A 237 -8.15 -16.91 -0.42
C ASP A 237 -9.32 -16.18 -1.09
N SER A 238 -10.00 -15.29 -0.34
CA SER A 238 -11.10 -14.49 -0.88
C SER A 238 -10.69 -13.59 -2.05
N VAL A 239 -9.40 -13.24 -2.17
CA VAL A 239 -8.88 -12.40 -3.25
C VAL A 239 -7.96 -13.13 -4.23
N SER A 240 -7.43 -14.30 -3.88
CA SER A 240 -6.45 -15.04 -4.68
C SER A 240 -7.00 -16.29 -5.35
N GLU A 241 -8.03 -16.93 -4.78
CA GLU A 241 -8.61 -18.12 -5.38
C GLU A 241 -9.32 -17.79 -6.69
N PRO A 242 -9.26 -18.68 -7.71
CA PRO A 242 -10.06 -18.55 -8.91
C PRO A 242 -11.55 -18.37 -8.58
N MET A 243 -12.20 -17.42 -9.26
CA MET A 243 -13.59 -17.09 -9.01
C MET A 243 -14.53 -18.20 -9.50
N SER A 244 -14.82 -19.17 -8.63
CA SER A 244 -15.86 -20.18 -8.82
C SER A 244 -17.20 -19.69 -8.28
N TRP A 245 -18.30 -20.38 -8.61
CA TRP A 245 -19.61 -20.07 -8.06
C TRP A 245 -19.65 -20.20 -6.53
N SER A 246 -18.96 -21.20 -5.98
CA SER A 246 -18.84 -21.37 -4.52
C SER A 246 -18.06 -20.21 -3.89
N ARG A 247 -16.91 -19.83 -4.48
CA ARG A 247 -16.09 -18.70 -4.01
C ARG A 247 -16.86 -17.37 -4.10
N PHE A 248 -17.61 -17.15 -5.18
CA PHE A 248 -18.49 -15.98 -5.33
C PHE A 248 -19.47 -15.85 -4.16
N TRP A 249 -20.21 -16.93 -3.85
CA TRP A 249 -21.17 -16.90 -2.75
C TRP A 249 -20.50 -16.72 -1.39
N LYS A 250 -19.38 -17.40 -1.13
CA LYS A 250 -18.58 -17.19 0.10
C LYS A 250 -18.11 -15.74 0.23
N ASN A 251 -17.65 -15.14 -0.87
CA ASN A 251 -17.20 -13.76 -0.93
C ASN A 251 -18.35 -12.78 -0.64
N LEU A 252 -19.53 -13.03 -1.22
CA LEU A 252 -20.72 -12.22 -1.00
C LEU A 252 -21.21 -12.30 0.45
N THR A 253 -21.44 -13.51 0.96
CA THR A 253 -22.05 -13.72 2.28
C THR A 253 -21.14 -13.36 3.44
N GLY A 254 -19.83 -13.60 3.31
CA GLY A 254 -18.87 -13.23 4.35
C GLY A 254 -18.26 -11.83 4.22
N SER A 255 -18.72 -11.02 3.26
CA SER A 255 -18.13 -9.71 2.95
C SER A 255 -18.08 -8.78 4.17
N VAL A 256 -19.14 -8.78 4.98
CA VAL A 256 -19.24 -8.00 6.21
C VAL A 256 -18.21 -8.46 7.25
N GLU A 257 -18.11 -9.77 7.49
CA GLU A 257 -17.15 -10.31 8.45
C GLU A 257 -15.72 -9.94 8.05
N ARG A 258 -15.33 -10.15 6.79
CA ARG A 258 -14.00 -9.77 6.31
C ARG A 258 -13.76 -8.27 6.39
N THR A 259 -14.70 -7.44 5.92
CA THR A 259 -14.56 -5.98 5.93
C THR A 259 -14.33 -5.43 7.35
N THR A 260 -14.96 -6.04 8.35
CA THR A 260 -14.83 -5.64 9.77
C THR A 260 -13.66 -6.28 10.50
N PHE A 261 -13.08 -7.35 9.96
CA PHE A 261 -12.00 -8.09 10.59
C PHE A 261 -10.75 -7.23 10.76
N ARG A 262 -10.17 -7.21 11.97
CA ARG A 262 -8.93 -6.52 12.26
C ARG A 262 -8.00 -7.41 13.07
N PHE A 263 -6.70 -7.22 12.91
CA PHE A 263 -5.68 -7.93 13.68
C PHE A 263 -4.46 -7.02 13.99
N PRO A 264 -3.72 -7.31 15.07
CA PRO A 264 -2.51 -6.56 15.43
C PRO A 264 -1.42 -6.70 14.37
N ASN A 265 -0.67 -5.64 14.13
CA ASN A 265 0.48 -5.70 13.21
C ASN A 265 1.67 -6.49 13.77
N ASP A 266 1.79 -6.56 15.10
CA ASP A 266 2.83 -7.33 15.75
C ASP A 266 2.57 -8.85 15.58
N PRO A 267 3.48 -9.63 14.96
CA PRO A 267 3.25 -11.04 14.68
C PRO A 267 2.95 -11.90 15.91
N ALA A 268 3.58 -11.62 17.07
CA ALA A 268 3.34 -12.38 18.28
C ALA A 268 1.93 -12.13 18.83
N LYS A 269 1.49 -10.86 18.86
CA LYS A 269 0.12 -10.49 19.27
C LYS A 269 -0.91 -11.01 18.26
N ALA A 270 -0.62 -10.93 16.97
CA ALA A 270 -1.47 -11.46 15.92
C ALA A 270 -1.67 -12.97 16.07
N MET A 271 -0.59 -13.71 16.33
CA MET A 271 -0.64 -15.16 16.56
C MET A 271 -1.57 -15.51 17.72
N GLN A 272 -1.45 -14.78 18.84
CA GLN A 272 -2.31 -14.96 20.00
C GLN A 272 -3.78 -14.64 19.68
N GLN A 273 -4.05 -13.52 19.01
CA GLN A 273 -5.41 -13.05 18.75
C GLN A 273 -6.13 -13.84 17.65
N VAL A 274 -5.41 -14.19 16.59
CA VAL A 274 -5.98 -14.84 15.39
C VAL A 274 -6.00 -16.36 15.55
N CYS A 275 -4.97 -16.95 16.16
CA CYS A 275 -4.79 -18.40 16.23
C CYS A 275 -4.91 -18.97 17.65
N GLY A 276 -4.99 -18.13 18.68
CA GLY A 276 -5.19 -18.58 20.07
C GLY A 276 -3.95 -19.20 20.72
N VAL A 277 -2.75 -19.01 20.14
CA VAL A 277 -1.49 -19.56 20.67
C VAL A 277 -0.50 -18.46 20.98
N THR A 278 0.22 -18.59 22.10
CA THR A 278 1.21 -17.59 22.56
C THR A 278 2.65 -17.98 22.23
N THR A 279 2.88 -19.24 21.90
CA THR A 279 4.17 -19.78 21.49
C THR A 279 3.99 -20.65 20.26
N LEU A 280 5.01 -20.69 19.40
CA LEU A 280 5.00 -21.57 18.23
C LEU A 280 5.03 -23.03 18.68
N PRO A 281 4.20 -23.91 18.09
CA PRO A 281 4.26 -25.34 18.39
C PRO A 281 5.67 -25.91 18.18
N PRO A 282 6.16 -26.80 19.06
CA PRO A 282 7.52 -27.35 18.95
C PRO A 282 7.82 -28.01 17.60
N ASP A 283 6.83 -28.67 17.00
CA ASP A 283 7.01 -29.32 15.71
C ASP A 283 7.09 -28.32 14.55
N TYR A 284 6.40 -27.18 14.65
CA TYR A 284 6.54 -26.08 13.69
C TYR A 284 7.93 -25.44 13.78
N MET A 285 8.43 -25.23 15.00
CA MET A 285 9.78 -24.74 15.25
C MET A 285 10.84 -25.66 14.66
N LYS A 286 10.68 -26.98 14.79
CA LYS A 286 11.60 -27.94 14.15
C LYS A 286 11.58 -27.80 12.64
N THR A 287 10.40 -27.74 12.01
CA THR A 287 10.34 -27.58 10.55
C THR A 287 11.02 -26.31 10.07
N MET A 288 10.79 -25.17 10.74
CA MET A 288 11.36 -23.88 10.34
C MET A 288 12.86 -23.77 10.60
N PHE A 289 13.36 -24.24 11.76
CA PHE A 289 14.75 -24.00 12.19
C PHE A 289 15.68 -25.21 12.04
N THR A 290 15.17 -26.40 11.71
CA THR A 290 16.03 -27.58 11.45
C THR A 290 16.39 -27.71 9.96
N LEU A 291 15.64 -27.06 9.07
CA LEU A 291 16.00 -26.95 7.64
C LEU A 291 17.24 -26.05 7.42
N ASP A 292 17.60 -25.20 8.39
CA ASP A 292 18.84 -24.40 8.39
C ASP A 292 20.12 -25.26 8.36
N GLN A 293 20.06 -26.55 8.72
CA GLN A 293 21.22 -27.45 8.69
C GLN A 293 21.39 -28.21 7.37
N LYS A 294 20.51 -28.00 6.38
CA LYS A 294 20.55 -28.67 5.07
C LYS A 294 20.68 -27.71 3.88
N ALA A 295 21.18 -26.50 4.08
CA ALA A 295 21.65 -25.69 2.97
C ALA A 295 22.83 -26.43 2.28
N PRO A 296 22.79 -26.69 0.95
CA PRO A 296 23.95 -27.22 0.27
C PRO A 296 25.08 -26.18 0.35
N ALA A 297 26.22 -26.61 0.88
CA ALA A 297 27.45 -25.85 0.83
C ALA A 297 27.87 -25.68 -0.64
N GLY A 298 27.58 -24.52 -1.22
CA GLY A 298 28.22 -24.00 -2.43
C GLY A 298 27.95 -24.72 -3.75
N SER A 299 27.54 -23.94 -4.75
CA SER A 299 28.15 -23.92 -6.09
C SER A 299 27.77 -22.63 -6.79
#